data_AF-A0A5E5PCL2-F1
#
_entry.id   AF-A0A5E5PCL2-F1
#
_cell.length_a   1.000
_cell.length_b   1.000
_cell.length_c   1.000
_cell.angle_alpha   90.00
_cell.angle_beta   90.00
_cell.angle_gamma   90.00
#
_symmetry.space_group_name_H-M   'P 1'
#
loop_
_entity.id
_entity.type
_entity.pdbx_description
1 polymer ?
#
loop_
_entity_poly.entity_id
_entity_poly.type
_entity_poly.pdbx_seq_one_letter_code
_entity_poly.pdbx_strand_id
1 'polypeptide(L)'
;MSVPKWVESEIRNWARWCHAGSLPHPIPPDHCQSIECRYVGSEALCEPDEKLEPIFEERAQVVQRVYDAMPYIERKVMQAEYLSPWRYDRIHKGVAGAARKIGVSISGYESVLAAGQKKVRRAFS
;
A
#
# COMPACT_ATOMS: atom_id res chain seq x y z
N MET A 1 -15.94 -5.15 -12.34
CA MET A 1 -15.45 -6.55 -12.36
C MET A 1 -14.76 -6.80 -11.04
N SER A 2 -15.14 -7.85 -10.30
CA SER A 2 -14.50 -8.15 -9.01
C SER A 2 -13.13 -8.78 -9.25
N VAL A 3 -12.11 -8.28 -8.56
CA VAL A 3 -10.76 -8.84 -8.60
C VAL A 3 -10.70 -10.08 -7.70
N PRO A 4 -10.05 -11.18 -8.11
CA PRO A 4 -9.91 -12.35 -7.26
C PRO A 4 -9.24 -11.98 -5.93
N LYS A 5 -9.76 -12.49 -4.81
CA LYS A 5 -9.27 -12.17 -3.45
C LYS A 5 -7.77 -12.37 -3.29
N TRP A 6 -7.20 -13.40 -3.92
CA TRP A 6 -5.76 -13.65 -3.85
C TRP A 6 -4.92 -12.53 -4.49
N VAL A 7 -5.40 -11.90 -5.58
CA VAL A 7 -4.69 -10.77 -6.22
C VAL A 7 -4.69 -9.56 -5.30
N GLU A 8 -5.83 -9.30 -4.64
CA GLU A 8 -5.94 -8.25 -3.64
C GLU A 8 -4.98 -8.51 -2.46
N SER A 9 -4.83 -9.76 -2.02
CA SER A 9 -3.84 -10.14 -1.01
C SER A 9 -2.40 -9.88 -1.46
N GLU A 10 -2.03 -10.15 -2.73
CA GLU A 10 -0.69 -9.82 -3.25
C GLU A 10 -0.41 -8.32 -3.25
N ILE A 11 -1.39 -7.52 -3.66
CA ILE A 11 -1.24 -6.06 -3.70
C ILE A 11 -1.13 -5.50 -2.28
N ARG A 12 -1.90 -6.04 -1.32
CA ARG A 12 -1.78 -5.67 0.09
C ARG A 12 -0.45 -6.08 0.71
N ASN A 13 0.05 -7.27 0.38
CA ASN A 13 1.39 -7.71 0.76
C ASN A 13 2.46 -6.73 0.25
N TRP A 14 2.36 -6.32 -1.02
CA TRP A 14 3.22 -5.29 -1.60
C TRP A 14 3.10 -3.94 -0.90
N ALA A 15 1.88 -3.49 -0.58
CA ALA A 15 1.68 -2.24 0.15
C ALA A 15 2.36 -2.27 1.53
N ARG A 16 2.21 -3.37 2.27
CA ARG A 16 2.91 -3.59 3.55
C ARG A 16 4.42 -3.58 3.37
N TRP A 17 4.95 -4.25 2.35
CA TRP A 17 6.38 -4.24 2.03
C TRP A 17 6.90 -2.84 1.72
N CYS A 18 6.16 -2.03 0.96
CA CYS A 18 6.51 -0.63 0.71
C CYS A 18 6.51 0.23 1.99
N HIS A 19 5.60 -0.04 2.93
CA HIS A 19 5.52 0.68 4.21
C HIS A 19 6.54 0.20 5.24
N ALA A 20 7.03 -1.04 5.14
CA ALA A 20 8.08 -1.57 6.02
C ALA A 20 9.42 -0.82 5.88
N GLY A 21 9.60 -0.06 4.79
CA GLY A 21 10.81 0.71 4.53
C GLY A 21 11.99 -0.17 4.09
N SER A 22 13.06 0.46 3.60
CA SER A 22 14.32 -0.24 3.32
C SER A 22 14.99 -0.59 4.65
N LEU A 23 15.06 -1.88 4.99
CA LEU A 23 16.07 -2.38 5.94
C LEU A 23 17.44 -1.87 5.47
N PRO A 24 18.15 -1.14 6.35
CA PRO A 24 18.83 -1.82 7.44
C PRO A 24 18.39 -1.27 8.80
N HIS A 25 18.06 -2.17 9.73
CA HIS A 25 18.13 -1.85 11.15
C HIS A 25 19.62 -1.91 11.56
N PRO A 26 20.08 -1.07 12.51
CA PRO A 26 19.34 -0.61 13.68
C PRO A 26 18.77 0.80 13.53
N ILE A 27 17.55 0.97 14.04
CA ILE A 27 16.93 2.29 14.25
C ILE A 27 17.82 3.04 15.25
N PRO A 28 18.31 4.26 14.94
CA PRO A 28 19.01 5.08 15.93
C PRO A 28 18.08 5.34 17.12
N PRO A 29 18.58 5.31 18.37
CA PRO A 29 17.77 5.52 19.58
C PRO A 29 17.15 6.92 19.67
N ASP A 30 17.38 7.79 18.68
CA ASP A 30 16.99 9.19 18.65
C ASP A 30 15.56 9.42 18.14
N HIS A 31 14.83 8.37 17.76
CA HIS A 31 13.44 8.45 17.28
C HIS A 31 12.42 7.83 18.25
N CYS A 32 12.64 7.96 19.56
CA CYS A 32 11.58 7.81 20.56
C CYS A 32 10.89 9.16 20.79
N GLN A 33 9.63 9.31 20.37
CA GLN A 33 8.77 10.43 20.82
C GLN A 33 8.25 10.18 22.26
N SER A 34 9.15 9.93 23.20
CA SER A 34 8.82 9.86 24.62
C SER A 34 9.85 10.66 25.41
N ILE A 35 9.37 11.60 26.23
CA ILE A 35 10.20 12.53 26.99
C ILE A 35 10.99 11.83 28.12
N GLU A 36 10.69 10.57 28.42
CA GLU A 36 11.17 9.88 29.62
C GLU A 36 12.31 8.87 29.41
N CYS A 37 12.82 8.66 28.19
CA CYS A 37 13.97 7.77 27.91
C CYS A 37 13.95 6.40 28.65
N ARG A 38 12.77 5.85 28.96
CA ARG A 38 12.63 4.45 29.39
C ARG A 38 12.12 3.64 28.22
N TYR A 39 12.95 2.72 27.76
CA TYR A 39 12.53 1.65 26.88
C TYR A 39 11.48 0.82 27.62
N VAL A 40 10.20 1.05 27.30
CA VAL A 40 9.13 0.12 27.61
C VAL A 40 8.95 -0.71 26.34
N GLY A 41 9.23 -2.01 26.43
CA GLY A 41 8.98 -2.92 25.31
C GLY A 41 7.55 -2.74 24.80
N SER A 42 7.39 -2.73 23.48
CA SER A 42 6.16 -2.45 22.72
C SER A 42 4.93 -3.30 23.08
N GLU A 43 5.03 -4.21 24.05
CA GLU A 43 3.95 -5.12 24.46
C GLU A 43 2.89 -4.43 25.34
N ALA A 44 3.14 -3.22 25.84
CA ALA A 44 2.24 -2.54 26.80
C ALA A 44 1.29 -1.49 26.18
N LEU A 45 1.36 -1.23 24.87
CA LEU A 45 0.54 -0.18 24.21
C LEU A 45 -0.21 -0.64 22.95
N CYS A 46 -0.05 -1.90 22.54
CA CYS A 46 -0.83 -2.44 21.44
C CYS A 46 -2.09 -3.11 21.98
N GLU A 47 -3.26 -2.59 21.58
CA GLU A 47 -4.49 -3.37 21.53
C GLU A 47 -4.19 -4.75 20.90
N PRO A 48 -4.86 -5.83 21.36
CA PRO A 48 -4.41 -7.18 21.10
C PRO A 48 -4.20 -7.44 19.61
N ASP A 49 -2.94 -7.64 19.25
CA ASP A 49 -2.42 -8.28 18.04
C ASP A 49 -3.48 -8.63 16.99
N GLU A 50 -3.87 -7.67 16.15
CA GLU A 50 -4.09 -8.01 14.76
C GLU A 50 -2.72 -8.47 14.25
N LYS A 51 -2.47 -9.80 14.32
CA LYS A 51 -1.27 -10.43 13.78
C LYS A 51 -1.02 -9.84 12.39
N LEU A 52 -0.03 -8.95 12.30
CA LEU A 52 0.33 -8.34 11.02
C LEU A 52 0.67 -9.50 10.09
N GLU A 53 -0.07 -9.62 8.98
CA GLU A 53 0.19 -10.67 8.01
C GLU A 53 1.67 -10.59 7.59
N PRO A 54 2.39 -11.72 7.56
CA PRO A 54 3.80 -11.72 7.21
C PRO A 54 4.02 -11.12 5.83
N ILE A 55 5.13 -10.40 5.68
CA ILE A 55 5.52 -9.80 4.41
C ILE A 55 6.28 -10.84 3.60
N PHE A 56 5.75 -11.19 2.44
CA PHE A 56 6.42 -12.06 1.46
C PHE A 56 7.17 -11.20 0.46
N GLU A 57 8.45 -10.93 0.74
CA GLU A 57 9.27 -9.97 -0.03
C GLU A 57 9.37 -10.33 -1.52
N GLU A 58 9.65 -11.60 -1.84
CA GLU A 58 9.80 -12.04 -3.24
C GLU A 58 8.54 -11.75 -4.07
N ARG A 59 7.35 -11.98 -3.47
CA ARG A 59 6.06 -11.70 -4.11
C ARG A 59 5.80 -10.21 -4.22
N ALA A 60 6.13 -9.43 -3.18
CA ALA A 60 6.05 -7.98 -3.21
C ALA A 60 6.93 -7.38 -4.32
N GLN A 61 8.14 -7.92 -4.54
CA GLN A 61 9.02 -7.50 -5.63
C GLN A 61 8.43 -7.81 -7.02
N VAL A 62 7.64 -8.87 -7.19
CA VAL A 62 6.88 -9.08 -8.44
C VAL A 62 5.91 -7.93 -8.68
N VAL A 63 5.11 -7.58 -7.67
CA VAL A 63 4.15 -6.47 -7.77
C VAL A 63 4.86 -5.13 -8.02
N GLN A 64 5.99 -4.90 -7.34
CA GLN A 64 6.82 -3.71 -7.54
C GLN A 64 7.30 -3.57 -8.99
N ARG A 65 7.82 -4.64 -9.60
CA ARG A 65 8.23 -4.64 -11.01
C ARG A 65 7.07 -4.31 -11.95
N VAL A 66 5.89 -4.87 -11.69
CA VAL A 66 4.69 -4.54 -12.47
C VAL A 66 4.32 -3.07 -12.30
N TYR A 67 4.30 -2.58 -11.06
CA TYR A 67 4.00 -1.19 -10.73
C TYR A 67 4.96 -0.21 -11.39
N ASP A 68 6.27 -0.49 -11.39
CA ASP A 68 7.28 0.37 -12.01
C ASP A 68 7.13 0.46 -13.53
N ALA A 69 6.63 -0.61 -14.16
CA ALA A 69 6.31 -0.64 -15.58
C ALA A 69 4.96 0.02 -15.93
N MET A 70 4.14 0.42 -14.95
CA MET A 70 2.84 1.05 -15.21
C MET A 70 3.00 2.51 -15.69
N PRO A 71 2.12 2.97 -16.62
CA PRO A 71 1.99 4.38 -16.95
C PRO A 71 1.73 5.26 -15.71
N TYR A 72 2.07 6.55 -15.81
CA TYR A 72 1.97 7.49 -14.69
C TYR A 72 0.59 7.49 -14.01
N ILE A 73 -0.49 7.54 -14.80
CA ILE A 73 -1.86 7.59 -14.26
C ILE A 73 -2.22 6.30 -13.53
N GLU A 74 -1.84 5.13 -14.05
CA GLU A 74 -2.05 3.85 -13.37
C GLU A 74 -1.31 3.80 -12.03
N ARG A 75 -0.04 4.24 -12.00
CA ARG A 75 0.73 4.34 -10.75
C ARG A 75 0.04 5.25 -9.73
N LYS A 76 -0.50 6.40 -10.16
CA LYS A 76 -1.25 7.31 -9.28
C LYS A 76 -2.50 6.70 -8.71
N VAL A 77 -3.26 5.95 -9.52
CA VAL A 77 -4.46 5.24 -9.07
C VAL A 77 -4.09 4.13 -8.07
N MET A 78 -3.06 3.34 -8.35
CA MET A 78 -2.57 2.32 -7.41
C MET A 78 -2.05 2.93 -6.10
N GLN A 79 -1.36 4.08 -6.16
CA GLN A 79 -0.94 4.83 -4.97
C GLN A 79 -2.14 5.31 -4.15
N ALA A 80 -3.16 5.84 -4.82
CA ALA A 80 -4.36 6.36 -4.16
C ALA A 80 -5.18 5.27 -3.48
N GLU A 81 -5.18 4.06 -4.02
CA GLU A 81 -5.93 2.94 -3.43
C GLU A 81 -5.15 2.22 -2.32
N TYR A 82 -3.85 1.97 -2.52
CA TYR A 82 -3.10 1.03 -1.67
C TYR A 82 -2.00 1.67 -0.82
N LEU A 83 -1.26 2.66 -1.34
CA LEU A 83 -0.05 3.15 -0.67
C LEU A 83 -0.25 4.42 0.15
N SER A 84 -1.09 5.34 -0.31
CA SER A 84 -1.27 6.65 0.31
C SER A 84 -2.68 7.20 0.11
N PRO A 85 -3.74 6.48 0.51
CA PRO A 85 -5.13 6.93 0.32
C PRO A 85 -5.42 8.28 0.98
N TRP A 86 -4.78 8.60 2.11
CA TRP A 86 -4.87 9.93 2.75
C TRP A 86 -4.38 11.06 1.84
N ARG A 87 -3.33 10.83 1.05
CA ARG A 87 -2.74 11.82 0.15
C ARG A 87 -3.67 12.16 -1.02
N TYR A 88 -4.56 11.26 -1.40
CA TYR A 88 -5.48 11.45 -2.52
C TYR A 88 -6.92 11.74 -2.10
N ASP A 89 -7.16 12.10 -0.83
CA ASP A 89 -8.51 12.29 -0.25
C ASP A 89 -9.40 11.03 -0.38
N ARG A 90 -8.82 9.86 -0.65
CA ARG A 90 -9.54 8.60 -0.88
C ARG A 90 -10.31 8.14 0.35
N ILE A 91 -9.79 8.46 1.53
CA ILE A 91 -10.37 8.11 2.84
C ILE A 91 -11.63 8.95 3.10
N HIS A 92 -11.55 10.28 2.97
CA HIS A 92 -12.64 11.18 3.35
C HIS A 92 -13.66 11.42 2.23
N LYS A 93 -13.23 11.40 0.97
CA LYS A 93 -14.07 11.75 -0.20
C LYS A 93 -14.25 10.57 -1.17
N GLY A 94 -13.82 9.38 -0.78
CA GLY A 94 -13.97 8.16 -1.57
C GLY A 94 -13.25 8.23 -2.92
N VAL A 95 -13.74 7.41 -3.87
CA VAL A 95 -13.21 7.34 -5.24
C VAL A 95 -13.33 8.68 -5.96
N ALA A 96 -14.42 9.43 -5.74
CA ALA A 96 -14.64 10.73 -6.37
C ALA A 96 -13.56 11.76 -5.98
N GLY A 97 -13.16 11.77 -4.70
CA GLY A 97 -12.06 12.61 -4.22
C GLY A 97 -10.72 12.27 -4.87
N ALA A 98 -10.40 10.97 -4.90
CA ALA A 98 -9.17 10.47 -5.51
C ALA A 98 -9.11 10.75 -7.02
N ALA A 99 -10.19 10.46 -7.75
CA ALA A 99 -10.30 10.72 -9.19
C ALA A 99 -10.09 12.20 -9.51
N ARG A 100 -10.77 13.10 -8.76
CA ARG A 100 -10.60 14.56 -8.91
C ARG A 100 -9.16 15.00 -8.65
N LYS A 101 -8.51 14.46 -7.62
CA LYS A 101 -7.14 14.83 -7.23
C LYS A 101 -6.08 14.33 -8.22
N ILE A 102 -6.34 13.21 -8.89
CA ILE A 102 -5.49 12.66 -9.96
C ILE A 102 -5.76 13.34 -11.31
N GLY A 103 -6.96 13.91 -11.50
CA GLY A 103 -7.37 14.55 -12.76
C GLY A 103 -7.99 13.57 -13.76
N VAL A 104 -8.68 12.53 -13.28
CA VAL A 104 -9.39 11.54 -14.10
C VAL A 104 -10.88 11.52 -13.77
N SER A 105 -11.70 11.02 -14.69
CA SER A 105 -13.11 10.74 -14.39
C SER A 105 -13.24 9.57 -13.40
N ILE A 106 -14.37 9.47 -12.70
CA ILE A 106 -14.62 8.35 -11.76
C ILE A 106 -14.58 7.01 -12.49
N SER A 107 -15.27 6.90 -13.63
CA SER A 107 -15.24 5.70 -14.47
C SER A 107 -13.84 5.40 -15.02
N GLY A 108 -13.06 6.44 -15.34
CA GLY A 108 -11.67 6.32 -15.73
C GLY A 108 -10.81 5.76 -14.59
N TYR A 109 -10.97 6.26 -13.38
CA TYR A 109 -10.27 5.76 -12.18
C TYR A 109 -10.52 4.27 -11.97
N GLU A 110 -11.79 3.84 -12.01
CA GLU A 110 -12.16 2.42 -11.83
C GLU A 110 -11.60 1.54 -12.94
N SER A 111 -11.64 2.01 -14.18
CA SER A 111 -11.09 1.29 -15.33
C SER A 111 -9.57 1.13 -15.23
N VAL A 112 -8.88 2.20 -14.82
CA VAL A 112 -7.43 2.22 -14.61
C VAL A 112 -7.04 1.33 -13.44
N LEU A 113 -7.80 1.35 -12.34
CA LEU A 113 -7.59 0.48 -11.18
C LEU A 113 -7.73 -1.00 -11.58
N ALA A 114 -8.81 -1.34 -12.29
CA ALA A 114 -9.05 -2.68 -12.78
C ALA A 114 -7.96 -3.15 -13.77
N ALA A 115 -7.44 -2.25 -14.61
CA ALA A 115 -6.32 -2.54 -15.51
C ALA A 115 -5.03 -2.83 -14.72
N GLY A 116 -4.72 -2.03 -13.70
CA GLY A 116 -3.57 -2.25 -12.80
C GLY A 116 -3.66 -3.60 -12.09
N GLN A 117 -4.81 -3.90 -11.49
CA GLN A 117 -5.05 -5.19 -10.83
C GLN A 117 -4.95 -6.39 -11.80
N LYS A 118 -5.42 -6.22 -13.05
CA LYS A 118 -5.28 -7.24 -14.09
C LYS A 118 -3.83 -7.47 -14.52
N LYS A 119 -3.00 -6.42 -14.55
CA LYS A 119 -1.56 -6.55 -14.82
C LYS A 119 -0.85 -7.32 -13.71
N VAL A 120 -1.16 -7.01 -12.44
CA VAL A 120 -0.65 -7.77 -11.30
C VAL A 120 -1.05 -9.23 -11.41
N ARG A 121 -2.34 -9.52 -11.64
CA ARG A 121 -2.84 -10.89 -11.83
C ARG A 121 -2.06 -11.67 -12.90
N ARG A 122 -1.71 -11.01 -14.02
CA ARG A 122 -0.96 -11.64 -15.13
C ARG A 122 0.48 -11.96 -14.77
N ALA A 123 1.09 -11.25 -13.81
CA ALA A 123 2.47 -11.49 -13.40
C ALA A 123 2.62 -12.73 -12.49
N PHE A 124 1.52 -13.24 -11.96
CA PHE A 124 1.45 -14.45 -11.13
C PHE A 124 0.80 -15.64 -11.85
N SER A 125 0.53 -15.51 -13.15
CA SER A 125 0.04 -16.58 -14.03
C SER A 125 1.18 -17.15 -14.85
#